data_AF-A0A3A9YXR7-F1
#
_entry.id   AF-A0A3A9YXR7-F1
#
_cell.length_a   1.000
_cell.length_b   1.000
_cell.length_c   1.000
_cell.angle_alpha   90.00
_cell.angle_beta   90.00
_cell.angle_gamma   90.00
#
_symmetry.space_group_name_H-M   'P 1'
#
loop_
_entity.id
_entity.type
_entity.pdbx_description
1 polymer ?
#
loop_
_entity_poly.entity_id
_entity_poly.type
_entity_poly.pdbx_seq_one_letter_code
_entity_poly.pdbx_strand_id
1 'polypeptide(L)'
;MAMPAGAQRVTYTISGYTDDGEVDITLPAGLDPAQGDRIDAAMEAAANLLLSELSAAFPEASFGAGRRYDLTTPGEPWPAPAEEA
;
A
#
# COMPACT_ATOMS: atom_id res chain seq x y z
N MET A 1 2.24 -4.89 -9.15
CA MET A 1 0.81 -4.98 -9.58
C MET A 1 0.32 -3.55 -9.78
N ALA A 2 -0.26 -3.20 -10.93
CA ALA A 2 -0.57 -1.81 -11.28
C ALA A 2 -1.62 -1.18 -10.34
N MET A 3 -1.48 0.13 -10.06
CA MET A 3 -2.41 0.88 -9.22
C MET A 3 -3.83 0.84 -9.82
N PRO A 4 -4.87 0.50 -9.04
CA PRO A 4 -6.24 0.51 -9.55
C PRO A 4 -6.69 1.95 -9.87
N ALA A 5 -7.40 2.11 -10.98
CA ALA A 5 -7.92 3.41 -11.40
C ALA A 5 -8.86 4.00 -10.33
N GLY A 6 -8.70 5.30 -10.04
CA GLY A 6 -9.50 6.01 -9.04
C GLY A 6 -9.03 5.83 -7.58
N ALA A 7 -7.86 5.22 -7.35
CA ALA A 7 -7.24 5.17 -6.03
C ALA A 7 -6.77 6.56 -5.59
N GLN A 8 -7.24 7.01 -4.42
CA GLN A 8 -6.81 8.29 -3.82
C GLN A 8 -5.89 8.08 -2.61
N ARG A 9 -5.83 6.86 -2.11
CA ARG A 9 -4.98 6.48 -0.99
C ARG A 9 -4.55 5.04 -1.17
N VAL A 10 -3.29 4.80 -0.85
CA VAL A 10 -2.77 3.46 -0.61
C VAL A 10 -2.46 3.34 0.87
N THR A 11 -2.78 2.19 1.44
CA THR A 11 -2.47 1.83 2.82
C THR A 11 -1.68 0.53 2.77
N TYR A 12 -0.43 0.58 3.22
CA TYR A 12 0.37 -0.60 3.47
C TYR A 12 0.22 -0.98 4.95
N THR A 13 0.02 -2.26 5.23
CA THR A 13 -0.08 -2.78 6.58
C THR A 13 0.97 -3.86 6.74
N ILE A 14 1.83 -3.73 7.75
CA ILE A 14 2.76 -4.78 8.14
C ILE A 14 2.20 -5.38 9.42
N SER A 15 1.83 -6.65 9.35
CA SER A 15 1.27 -7.40 10.47
C SER A 15 2.25 -8.50 10.87
N GLY A 16 2.40 -8.74 12.16
CA GLY A 16 3.23 -9.83 12.65
C GLY A 16 2.72 -10.44 13.95
N TYR A 17 3.04 -11.70 14.15
CA TYR A 17 2.76 -12.41 15.41
C TYR A 17 4.08 -12.69 16.12
N THR A 18 4.16 -12.21 17.35
CA THR A 18 5.25 -12.47 18.31
C THR A 18 4.70 -13.31 19.46
N ASP A 19 5.58 -13.87 20.29
CA ASP A 19 5.16 -14.56 21.52
C ASP A 19 4.39 -13.64 22.50
N ASP A 20 4.62 -12.32 22.42
CA ASP A 20 4.01 -11.30 23.28
C ASP A 20 2.72 -10.71 22.70
N GLY A 21 2.35 -11.04 21.46
CA GLY A 21 1.12 -10.57 20.82
C GLY A 21 1.24 -10.22 19.34
N GLU A 22 0.18 -9.60 18.82
CA GLU A 22 0.08 -9.11 17.44
C GLU A 22 0.61 -7.68 17.33
N VAL A 23 1.38 -7.41 16.28
CA VAL A 23 1.84 -6.06 15.93
C VAL A 23 1.32 -5.69 14.55
N ASP A 24 0.70 -4.51 14.47
CA ASP A 24 0.21 -3.93 13.22
C ASP A 24 0.78 -2.53 13.01
N ILE A 25 1.52 -2.36 11.92
CA ILE A 25 2.06 -1.08 11.49
C ILE A 25 1.36 -0.67 10.21
N THR A 26 0.68 0.47 10.23
CA THR A 26 -0.07 0.97 9.08
C THR A 26 0.60 2.23 8.51
N LEU A 27 0.85 2.22 7.21
CA LEU A 27 1.51 3.29 6.45
C LEU A 27 0.52 3.83 5.39
N PRO A 28 -0.31 4.82 5.73
CA PRO A 28 -1.22 5.45 4.77
C PRO A 28 -0.47 6.52 3.95
N ALA A 29 -0.73 6.56 2.65
CA ALA A 29 -0.26 7.61 1.75
C ALA A 29 -1.37 8.07 0.81
N GLY A 30 -1.53 9.38 0.68
CA GLY A 30 -2.38 9.97 -0.34
C GLY A 30 -1.75 9.78 -1.72
N LEU A 31 -2.56 9.33 -2.68
CA LEU A 31 -2.16 9.16 -4.07
C LEU A 31 -2.59 10.41 -4.84
N ASP A 32 -1.62 11.19 -5.28
CA ASP A 32 -1.85 12.27 -6.22
C ASP A 32 -2.04 11.69 -7.63
N PRO A 33 -3.05 12.13 -8.43
CA PRO A 33 -3.30 11.57 -9.75
C PRO A 33 -2.12 11.69 -10.73
N ALA A 34 -1.26 12.71 -10.59
CA ALA A 34 -0.11 12.91 -11.47
C ALA A 34 1.12 12.09 -11.05
N GLN A 35 1.17 11.59 -9.81
CA GLN A 35 2.34 10.90 -9.25
C GLN A 35 2.00 9.59 -8.50
N GLY A 36 0.77 9.11 -8.60
CA GLY A 36 0.25 7.98 -7.83
C GLY A 36 1.13 6.74 -7.92
N ASP A 37 1.60 6.39 -9.11
CA ASP A 37 2.50 5.24 -9.32
C ASP A 37 3.85 5.40 -8.61
N ARG A 38 4.41 6.63 -8.57
CA ARG A 38 5.67 6.89 -7.86
C ARG A 38 5.48 6.82 -6.36
N ILE A 39 4.35 7.33 -5.86
CA ILE A 39 4.01 7.28 -4.44
C ILE A 39 3.78 5.82 -4.02
N ASP A 40 3.03 5.04 -4.80
CA ASP A 40 2.80 3.60 -4.56
C ASP A 40 4.13 2.84 -4.51
N ALA A 41 5.00 3.03 -5.50
CA ALA A 41 6.31 2.38 -5.53
C ALA A 41 7.21 2.78 -4.35
N ALA A 42 7.20 4.06 -3.94
CA ALA A 42 7.95 4.52 -2.77
C ALA A 42 7.41 3.89 -1.47
N MET A 43 6.09 3.77 -1.35
CA MET A 43 5.44 3.13 -0.20
C MET A 43 5.70 1.62 -0.17
N GLU A 44 5.72 0.95 -1.33
CA GLU A 44 6.12 -0.45 -1.44
C GLU A 44 7.55 -0.66 -0.95
N ALA A 45 8.48 0.19 -1.41
CA ALA A 45 9.88 0.12 -0.98
C ALA A 45 10.02 0.35 0.53
N ALA A 46 9.31 1.33 1.08
CA ALA A 46 9.31 1.61 2.52
C ALA A 46 8.74 0.43 3.33
N ALA A 47 7.64 -0.17 2.88
CA ALA A 47 7.02 -1.32 3.54
C ALA A 47 7.94 -2.54 3.50
N ASN A 48 8.59 -2.82 2.37
CA ASN A 48 9.54 -3.92 2.24
C ASN A 48 10.79 -3.72 3.12
N LEU A 49 11.30 -2.48 3.22
CA LEU A 49 12.41 -2.17 4.11
C LEU A 49 12.04 -2.45 5.57
N LEU A 50 10.89 -1.93 6.03
CA LEU A 50 10.40 -2.16 7.38
C LEU A 50 10.18 -3.65 7.66
N LEU A 51 9.60 -4.39 6.72
CA LEU A 51 9.41 -5.83 6.84
C LEU A 51 10.76 -6.55 7.03
N SER A 52 11.77 -6.21 6.22
CA SER A 52 13.11 -6.79 6.33
C SER A 52 13.78 -6.49 7.67
N GLU A 53 13.68 -5.25 8.16
CA GLU A 53 14.25 -4.85 9.45
C GLU A 53 13.55 -5.57 10.61
N LEU A 54 12.22 -5.70 10.57
CA LEU A 54 11.45 -6.42 11.59
C LEU A 54 11.77 -7.91 11.61
N SER A 55 11.85 -8.57 10.45
CA SER A 55 12.24 -9.97 10.37
C SER A 55 13.69 -10.22 10.82
N ALA A 56 14.59 -9.25 10.65
CA ALA A 56 15.96 -9.36 11.15
C ALA A 56 16.05 -9.13 12.67
N ALA A 57 15.23 -8.21 13.21
CA ALA A 57 15.19 -7.90 14.63
C ALA A 57 14.48 -8.98 15.47
N PHE A 58 13.47 -9.63 14.91
CA PHE A 58 12.64 -10.66 15.57
C PHE A 58 12.52 -11.91 14.69
N PRO A 59 13.59 -12.72 14.58
CA PRO A 59 13.62 -13.89 13.70
C PRO A 59 12.62 -15.00 14.10
N GLU A 60 12.17 -15.01 15.35
CA GLU A 60 11.13 -15.89 15.87
C GLU A 60 9.71 -15.49 15.46
N ALA A 61 9.53 -14.23 15.06
CA ALA A 61 8.24 -13.67 14.70
C ALA A 61 7.98 -13.78 13.19
N SER A 62 6.73 -14.08 12.83
CA SER A 62 6.31 -14.13 11.43
C SER A 62 5.66 -12.80 11.07
N PHE A 63 6.26 -12.08 10.12
CA PHE A 63 5.72 -10.82 9.59
C PHE A 63 5.23 -10.99 8.15
N GLY A 64 4.19 -10.24 7.79
CA GLY A 64 3.67 -10.13 6.43
C GLY A 64 3.27 -8.71 6.11
N ALA A 65 3.36 -8.34 4.83
CA ALA A 65 2.90 -7.05 4.33
C ALA A 65 1.64 -7.21 3.48
N GLY A 66 0.61 -6.45 3.80
CA GLY A 66 -0.61 -6.27 3.02
C GLY A 66 -0.66 -4.88 2.38
N ARG A 67 -1.37 -4.79 1.26
CA ARG A 67 -1.60 -3.53 0.55
C ARG A 67 -3.08 -3.38 0.23
N ARG A 68 -3.64 -2.20 0.52
CA ARG A 68 -5.03 -1.84 0.25
C ARG A 68 -5.10 -0.47 -0.40
N TYR A 69 -5.98 -0.33 -1.40
CA TYR A 69 -6.31 0.97 -1.99
C TYR A 69 -7.70 1.41 -1.52
N ASP A 70 -7.82 2.68 -1.17
CA ASP A 70 -9.12 3.30 -1.00
C ASP A 70 -9.50 3.99 -2.32
N LEU A 71 -10.54 3.44 -2.95
CA LEU A 71 -11.18 3.99 -4.13
C LEU A 71 -12.29 4.94 -3.68
N THR A 72 -12.40 6.12 -4.28
CA THR A 72 -13.61 6.94 -4.12
C THR A 72 -14.73 6.44 -5.02
N THR A 73 -15.95 6.35 -4.51
CA THR A 73 -17.14 6.62 -5.34
C THR A 73 -18.25 7.22 -4.46
N PRO A 74 -18.64 8.48 -4.72
CA PRO A 74 -19.93 8.70 -5.39
C PRO A 74 -19.90 9.87 -6.40
N GLY A 75 -20.24 9.66 -7.67
CA GLY A 75 -20.76 10.74 -8.54
C GLY A 75 -20.31 10.81 -9.99
N GLU A 76 -19.03 10.59 -10.32
CA GLU A 76 -18.57 10.78 -11.70
C GLU A 76 -17.72 9.60 -12.20
N PRO A 77 -18.14 8.93 -13.29
CA PRO A 77 -17.27 7.98 -13.95
C PRO A 77 -16.05 8.72 -14.52
N TRP A 78 -14.90 8.15 -14.24
CA TRP A 78 -13.62 8.51 -14.84
C TRP A 78 -13.76 8.68 -16.38
N PRO A 79 -13.12 9.68 -17.01
CA PRO A 79 -13.20 9.84 -18.45
C PRO A 79 -12.70 8.58 -19.14
N ALA A 80 -13.48 8.06 -20.09
CA ALA A 80 -13.13 6.89 -20.87
C ALA A 80 -11.75 7.09 -21.53
N PRO A 81 -10.93 6.04 -21.67
CA PRO A 81 -9.69 6.13 -22.44
C PRO A 81 -10.02 6.69 -23.82
N ALA A 82 -9.24 7.67 -24.26
CA ALA A 82 -9.42 8.30 -25.56
C ALA A 82 -9.48 7.21 -26.62
N GLU A 83 -10.62 7.10 -27.30
CA GLU A 83 -10.75 6.28 -28.49
C GLU A 83 -9.70 6.80 -29.49
N GLU A 84 -8.66 5.99 -29.72
CA GLU A 84 -7.70 6.24 -30.79
C GLU A 84 -8.49 6.20 -32.12
N ALA A 85 -8.53 7.36 -32.78
CA ALA A 85 -9.22 7.61 -34.04
C ALA A 85 -8.53 6.95 -35.25
#